data_AF-A0A661U7N0-F1
#
_entry.id   AF-A0A661U7N0-F1
#
_cell.length_a   1.000
_cell.length_b   1.000
_cell.length_c   1.000
_cell.angle_alpha   90.00
_cell.angle_beta   90.00
_cell.angle_gamma   90.00
#
_symmetry.space_group_name_H-M   'P 1'
#
loop_
_entity.id
_entity.type
_entity.pdbx_description
1 polymer ?
#
loop_
_entity_poly.entity_id
_entity_poly.type
_entity_poly.pdbx_seq_one_letter_code
_entity_poly.pdbx_strand_id
1 'polypeptide(L)' 'MRNLLVVVVQAFVVLALLCSCASARDVLLKADADYSWHDVFFVDSKTGFVVGDGGRMMRTGDGG' A
#
# COMPACT_ATOMS: atom_id res chain seq x y z
N MET A 1 5.88 -40.56 22.05
CA MET A 1 5.23 -40.20 20.77
C MET A 1 4.23 -39.04 20.90
N ARG A 2 3.44 -38.95 21.98
CA ARG A 2 2.44 -37.89 22.18
C ARG A 2 3.01 -36.46 22.29
N ASN A 3 4.19 -36.30 22.88
CA ASN A 3 4.83 -34.98 23.05
C ASN A 3 5.46 -34.46 21.76
N LEU A 4 5.95 -35.37 20.90
CA LEU A 4 6.55 -35.02 19.61
C LEU A 4 5.49 -34.46 18.64
N LEU A 5 4.30 -35.06 18.62
CA LEU A 5 3.18 -34.59 17.80
C LEU A 5 2.77 -33.16 18.19
N VAL A 6 2.70 -32.87 19.49
CA VAL A 6 2.33 -31.52 20.00
C VAL A 6 3.36 -30.47 19.61
N VAL A 7 4.65 -30.78 19.69
CA VAL A 7 5.74 -29.85 19.30
C VAL A 7 5.72 -29.58 17.79
N VAL A 8 5.47 -30.59 16.97
CA VAL A 8 5.37 -30.43 15.51
C VAL A 8 4.16 -29.55 15.14
N VAL A 9 2.99 -29.82 15.72
CA VAL A 9 1.78 -29.01 15.48
C VAL A 9 1.98 -27.56 15.91
N GLN A 10 2.60 -27.31 17.07
CA GLN A 10 2.89 -25.95 17.50
C GLN A 10 3.92 -25.25 16.59
N ALA A 11 4.94 -25.94 16.11
CA ALA A 11 5.91 -25.37 15.17
C ALA A 11 5.26 -24.99 13.83
N PHE A 12 4.34 -25.80 13.30
CA PHE A 12 3.58 -25.49 12.08
C PHE A 12 2.64 -24.29 12.27
N VAL A 13 1.96 -24.20 13.42
CA VAL A 13 1.10 -23.05 13.73
C VAL A 13 1.91 -21.77 13.87
N VAL A 14 3.08 -21.82 14.52
CA VAL A 14 3.98 -20.67 14.65
C VAL A 14 4.53 -20.24 13.28
N LEU A 15 4.92 -21.19 12.43
CA LEU A 15 5.41 -20.90 11.08
C LEU A 15 4.34 -20.26 10.20
N ALA A 16 3.08 -20.70 10.32
CA ALA A 16 1.95 -20.11 9.60
C ALA A 16 1.61 -18.69 10.08
N LEU A 17 1.74 -18.42 11.38
CA LEU A 17 1.51 -17.09 11.97
C LEU A 17 2.60 -16.09 11.56
N LEU A 18 3.85 -16.53 11.41
CA LEU A 18 4.95 -15.69 10.92
C LEU A 18 4.78 -15.25 9.45
N CYS A 19 4.00 -15.99 8.66
CA CYS A 19 3.72 -15.67 7.26
C CYS A 19 2.67 -14.55 7.09
N SER A 20 1.94 -14.18 8.15
CA SER A 20 0.82 -13.24 8.06
C SER A 20 1.21 -11.75 8.13
N CYS A 21 2.50 -11.41 8.15
CA CYS A 21 2.97 -10.01 8.16
C CYS A 21 3.81 -9.63 6.93
N ALA A 22 3.68 -10.35 5.81
CA ALA A 22 3.91 -9.73 4.51
C ALA A 22 2.61 -9.01 4.10
N SER A 23 2.15 -8.11 4.98
CA SER A 23 0.99 -7.26 4.74
C SER A 23 1.16 -6.54 3.40
N ALA A 24 0.06 -6.45 2.68
CA ALA A 24 -0.09 -5.89 1.35
C ALA A 24 0.91 -4.76 1.07
N ARG A 25 1.70 -4.94 0.01
CA ARG A 25 2.34 -3.80 -0.63
C ARG A 25 1.25 -3.02 -1.33
N ASP A 26 0.63 -2.10 -0.62
CA ASP A 26 -0.28 -1.12 -1.20
C ASP A 26 0.45 -0.46 -2.38
N VAL A 27 -0.19 -0.47 -3.55
CA VAL A 27 0.31 0.19 -4.76
C VAL A 27 0.25 1.71 -4.50
N LEU A 28 1.22 2.22 -3.75
CA LEU A 28 1.47 3.64 -3.65
C LEU A 28 2.04 4.05 -5.00
N LEU A 29 1.17 4.61 -5.85
CA LEU A 29 1.59 5.35 -7.03
C LEU A 29 2.71 6.30 -6.59
N LYS A 30 3.93 6.05 -7.07
CA LYS A 30 5.09 6.88 -6.74
C LYS A 30 4.95 8.18 -7.54
N ALA A 31 4.08 9.06 -7.05
CA ALA A 31 4.24 10.48 -7.32
C ALA A 31 5.65 10.86 -6.86
N ASP A 32 6.29 11.78 -7.57
CA ASP A 32 7.65 12.21 -7.32
C ASP A 32 7.83 12.52 -5.82
N ALA A 33 8.55 11.65 -5.12
CA ALA A 33 8.50 11.55 -3.64
C ALA A 33 9.28 12.68 -2.96
N ASP A 34 9.90 13.53 -3.76
CA ASP A 34 10.61 14.72 -3.32
C ASP A 34 9.66 15.91 -3.11
N TYR A 35 8.37 15.76 -3.41
CA TYR A 35 7.38 16.83 -3.29
C TYR A 35 6.17 16.43 -2.46
N SER A 36 5.75 17.35 -1.58
CA SER A 36 4.50 17.21 -0.83
C SER A 36 3.34 17.65 -1.72
N TRP A 37 2.32 16.80 -1.79
CA TRP A 37 1.04 17.09 -2.44
C TRP A 37 0.01 17.43 -1.36
N HIS A 38 -0.74 18.50 -1.56
CA HIS A 38 -1.59 19.11 -0.54
C HIS A 38 -3.07 18.89 -0.79
N ASP A 39 -3.51 18.81 -2.04
CA ASP A 39 -4.92 18.67 -2.37
C ASP A 39 -5.16 18.02 -3.74
N VAL A 40 -6.36 17.44 -3.92
CA VAL A 40 -6.82 16.76 -5.12
C VAL A 40 -8.23 17.19 -5.51
N PHE A 41 -8.45 17.44 -6.80
CA PHE A 41 -9.77 17.81 -7.33
C PHE A 41 -10.07 17.08 -8.64
N PHE A 42 -11.25 16.48 -8.74
CA PHE A 42 -11.74 15.82 -9.95
C PHE A 42 -12.87 16.62 -10.60
N VAL A 43 -12.71 16.91 -11.90
CA VAL A 43 -13.75 17.56 -12.72
C VAL A 43 -14.77 16.53 -13.19
N ASP A 44 -14.30 15.32 -13.52
CA ASP A 44 -15.10 14.17 -13.90
C ASP A 44 -14.38 12.87 -13.47
N SER A 45 -14.94 11.70 -13.80
CA SER A 45 -14.39 10.40 -13.37
C SER A 45 -13.02 10.04 -13.99
N LYS A 46 -12.57 10.78 -15.00
CA LYS A 46 -11.30 10.56 -15.70
C LYS A 46 -10.34 11.74 -15.54
N THR A 47 -10.86 12.96 -15.40
CA THR A 47 -10.07 14.18 -15.36
C THR A 47 -9.92 14.70 -13.94
N GLY A 48 -8.69 14.69 -13.42
CA GLY A 48 -8.36 15.17 -12.09
C GLY A 48 -7.05 15.95 -12.01
N PHE A 49 -6.87 16.69 -10.93
CA PHE A 49 -5.74 17.56 -10.66
C PHE A 49 -5.23 17.36 -9.24
N VAL A 50 -3.92 17.47 -9.06
CA VAL A 50 -3.27 17.51 -7.74
C VAL A 50 -2.35 18.71 -7.65
N VAL A 51 -2.32 19.37 -6.50
CA VAL A 51 -1.47 20.55 -6.22
C VAL A 51 -0.50 20.27 -5.10
N GLY A 52 0.71 20.82 -5.19
CA GLY A 52 1.80 20.55 -4.27
C GLY A 52 2.74 21.74 -4.09
N ASP A 53 3.86 21.48 -3.42
CA ASP A 53 4.86 22.49 -3.07
C ASP A 53 5.33 23.33 -4.29
N GLY A 54 5.63 24.61 -4.03
CA GLY A 54 6.17 25.52 -5.06
C GLY A 54 5.20 25.88 -6.18
N GLY A 55 3.89 25.68 -5.97
CA GLY A 55 2.88 25.91 -7.01
C GLY A 55 2.83 24.80 -8.06
N ARG A 56 3.37 23.61 -7.74
CA ARG A 56 3.35 22.47 -8.65
C ARG A 56 1.93 21.95 -8.80
N MET A 57 1.55 21.66 -10.05
CA MET A 57 0.28 21.05 -10.39
C MET A 57 0.49 19.89 -11.37
N MET A 58 -0.29 18.82 -11.22
CA MET A 58 -0.34 17.69 -12.15
C MET A 58 -1.79 17.39 -12.54
N ARG A 59 -1.98 16.80 -13.73
CA ARG A 59 -3.29 16.43 -14.28
C ARG A 59 -3.28 14.97 -14.72
N THR A 60 -4.35 14.24 -14.41
CA THR A 60 -4.66 12.92 -15.00
C THR A 60 -5.83 13.04 -16.00
N GLY A 61 -5.87 12.14 -16.98
CA GLY A 61 -6.98 11.96 -17.91
C GLY A 61 -7.58 10.55 -17.92
N ASP A 62 -7.16 9.70 -16.96
CA ASP A 62 -7.52 8.29 -16.82
C ASP A 62 -8.01 7.92 -15.42
N GLY A 63 -8.11 8.88 -14.49
CA GLY A 63 -8.64 8.67 -13.14
C GLY A 63 -7.58 8.59 -12.04
N GLY A 64 -6.30 8.77 -12.38
CA GLY A 64 -5.14 8.63 -11.49
C GLY A 64 -4.32 7.39 -11.84
#